data_AF-A0A4R7B137-F1
#
_entry.id   AF-A0A4R7B137-F1
#
_cell.length_a   1.000
_cell.length_b   1.000
_cell.length_c   1.000
_cell.angle_alpha   90.00
_cell.angle_beta   90.00
_cell.angle_gamma   90.00
#
_symmetry.space_group_name_H-M   'P 1'
#
loop_
_entity.id
_entity.type
_entity.pdbx_description
1 polymer ?
#
loop_
_entity_poly.entity_id
_entity_poly.type
_entity_poly.pdbx_seq_one_letter_code
_entity_poly.pdbx_strand_id
1 'polypeptide(L)' 'MITAIILISLFLICALQLVIAIHAFRISTREGLLCLFFPLYVYFFARKTDSARKWLLTLYAALGLLLVGVILAAV' A
#
# COMPACT_ATOMS: atom_id res chain seq x y z
N MET A 1 -12.54 2.14 -20.53
CA MET A 1 -12.86 1.06 -19.55
C MET A 1 -11.65 0.70 -18.71
N ILE A 2 -10.47 0.53 -19.31
CA ILE A 2 -9.24 0.15 -18.61
C ILE A 2 -8.67 1.27 -17.70
N THR A 3 -8.81 2.54 -18.10
CA THR A 3 -8.37 3.70 -17.30
C THR A 3 -9.06 3.76 -15.93
N ALA A 4 -10.32 3.33 -15.83
CA ALA A 4 -11.05 3.26 -14.57
C ALA A 4 -10.48 2.18 -13.64
N ILE A 5 -10.02 1.05 -14.20
CA ILE A 5 -9.37 -0.04 -13.45
C ILE A 5 -8.05 0.47 -12.85
N ILE A 6 -7.25 1.17 -13.65
CA ILE A 6 -5.98 1.76 -13.19
C ILE A 6 -6.21 2.77 -12.06
N LEU A 7 -7.21 3.65 -12.22
CA LEU A 7 -7.60 4.64 -11.19
C LEU A 7 -8.08 3.97 -9.90
N ILE A 8 -8.92 2.94 -9.99
CA ILE A 8 -9.42 2.18 -8.84
C ILE A 8 -8.26 1.48 -8.12
N SER A 9 -7.35 0.85 -8.85
CA SER A 9 -6.20 0.18 -8.26
C SER A 9 -5.24 1.18 -7.60
N LEU A 10 -5.01 2.34 -8.20
CA LEU A 10 -4.22 3.43 -7.59
C LEU A 10 -4.87 3.93 -6.30
N PHE A 11 -6.19 4.14 -6.33
CA PHE A 11 -6.96 4.54 -5.15
C PHE A 11 -6.86 3.49 -4.05
N LEU A 12 -6.92 2.20 -4.39
CA LEU A 12 -6.80 1.10 -3.44
C LEU A 12 -5.41 1.04 -2.79
N ILE A 13 -4.34 1.30 -3.54
CA ILE A 13 -2.97 1.38 -3.00
C ILE A 13 -2.83 2.57 -2.05
N CYS A 14 -3.32 3.75 -2.45
CA CYS A 14 -3.31 4.93 -1.59
C CYS A 14 -4.11 4.69 -0.30
N ALA A 15 -5.29 4.07 -0.40
CA ALA A 15 -6.12 3.73 0.75
C ALA A 15 -5.39 2.76 1.69
N LEU A 16 -4.75 1.71 1.16
CA LEU A 16 -3.98 0.77 1.97
C LEU A 16 -2.76 1.43 2.63
N GLN A 17 -2.05 2.31 1.93
CA GLN A 17 -0.97 3.09 2.52
C GLN A 17 -1.47 3.97 3.66
N LEU A 18 -2.62 4.62 3.49
CA LEU A 18 -3.23 5.43 4.54
C LEU A 18 -3.58 4.59 5.77
N VAL A 19 -4.16 3.40 5.57
CA VAL A 19 -4.51 2.47 6.65
C VAL A 19 -3.26 2.03 7.41
N ILE A 20 -2.17 1.68 6.71
CA ILE A 20 -0.91 1.30 7.37
C ILE A 20 -0.28 2.49 8.07
N ALA A 21 -0.33 3.70 7.50
CA ALA A 21 0.17 4.90 8.14
C ALA A 21 -0.60 5.21 9.43
N ILE A 22 -1.94 5.12 9.41
CA ILE A 22 -2.79 5.28 10.61
C ILE A 22 -2.44 4.22 11.65
N HIS A 23 -2.25 2.97 11.23
CA HIS A 23 -1.89 1.89 12.15
C HIS A 23 -0.49 2.09 12.75
N ALA A 24 0.46 2.62 11.97
CA ALA A 24 1.79 3.00 12.44
C ALA A 24 1.72 4.19 13.41
N PHE A 25 0.87 5.20 13.15
CA PHE A 25 0.63 6.33 14.07
C PHE A 25 0.12 5.87 15.44
N ARG A 26 -0.66 4.78 15.51
CA ARG A 26 -1.13 4.18 16.77
C ARG A 26 0.00 3.53 17.59
N ILE A 27 1.08 3.09 16.95
CA ILE A 27 2.21 2.44 17.61
C ILE A 27 3.30 3.46 17.93
N SER A 28 3.64 4.32 16.95
CA SER A 28 4.68 5.33 17.06
C SER A 28 4.42 6.47 16.07
N THR A 29 4.22 7.68 16.59
CA THR A 29 3.98 8.89 15.78
C THR A 29 5.09 9.13 14.76
N ARG A 30 6.35 8.80 15.11
CA ARG A 30 7.51 8.92 14.22
C ARG A 30 7.43 7.96 13.04
N GLU A 31 7.05 6.70 13.31
CA GLU A 31 6.94 5.67 12.26
C GLU A 31 5.72 5.93 11.37
N GLY A 32 4.63 6.45 11.92
CA GLY A 32 3.47 6.93 11.15
C GLY A 32 3.80 8.08 10.20
N LEU A 33 4.56 9.07 10.67
CA LEU A 33 5.02 10.20 9.83
C LEU A 33 5.96 9.74 8.72
N LEU A 34 6.85 8.80 9.03
CA LEU A 34 7.75 8.19 8.04
C LEU A 34 6.99 7.37 7.00
N CYS A 35 5.96 6.60 7.38
CA CYS A 35 5.09 5.92 6.43
C CYS A 35 4.30 6.87 5.52
N LEU A 36 3.92 8.05 6.02
CA LEU A 36 3.17 9.06 5.26
C LEU A 36 4.05 9.81 4.26
N PHE A 37 5.26 10.22 4.68
CA PHE A 37 6.21 10.96 3.84
C PHE A 37 7.02 10.07 2.91
N PHE A 38 7.36 8.86 3.37
CA PHE A 38 8.13 7.88 2.61
C PHE A 38 7.27 6.64 2.35
N PRO A 39 6.59 6.56 1.19
CA PRO A 39 5.74 5.44 0.84
C PRO A 39 6.46 4.08 0.88
N LEU A 40 7.78 4.07 0.62
CA LEU A 40 8.66 2.90 0.73
C LEU A 40 8.92 2.45 2.19
N TYR A 41 8.78 3.36 3.15
CA TYR A 41 9.01 3.07 4.57
C TYR A 41 7.95 2.14 5.15
N VAL A 42 6.76 2.11 4.54
CA VAL A 42 5.70 1.14 4.81
C VAL A 42 6.22 -0.29 4.71
N TYR A 43 7.08 -0.58 3.73
CA TYR A 43 7.67 -1.90 3.56
C TYR A 43 8.62 -2.25 4.71
N PHE A 44 9.44 -1.28 5.14
CA PHE A 44 10.39 -1.47 6.24
C PHE A 44 9.66 -1.63 7.58
N PHE A 45 8.64 -0.80 7.83
CA PHE A 45 7.82 -0.85 9.04
C PHE A 45 7.06 -2.17 9.16
N ALA A 46 6.41 -2.62 8.09
CA ALA A 46 5.67 -3.88 8.15
C ALA A 46 6.55 -5.14 8.13
N ARG A 47 7.85 -5.01 7.84
CA ARG A 47 8.83 -6.07 8.09
C ARG A 47 9.22 -6.20 9.56
N LYS A 48 9.05 -5.12 10.33
CA LYS A 48 9.43 -4.99 11.74
C LYS A 48 8.37 -5.54 12.70
N THR A 49 7.11 -5.58 12.27
CA THR A 49 5.96 -5.94 13.10
C THR A 49 5.11 -7.03 12.42
N ASP A 50 4.96 -8.20 13.05
CA ASP A 50 4.28 -9.36 12.46
C ASP A 50 2.80 -9.05 12.09
N SER A 51 2.12 -8.23 12.90
CA SER A 51 0.76 -7.73 12.58
C SER A 51 0.70 -6.86 11.32
N ALA A 52 1.74 -6.06 11.06
CA ALA A 52 1.79 -5.19 9.90
C ALA A 52 2.20 -5.97 8.63
N ARG A 53 2.84 -7.14 8.79
CA ARG A 53 3.20 -8.06 7.71
C ARG A 53 1.98 -8.57 6.93
N LYS A 54 0.87 -8.85 7.62
CA LYS A 54 -0.41 -9.22 6.97
C LYS A 54 -0.95 -8.11 6.09
N TRP A 55 -0.92 -6.86 6.57
CA TRP A 55 -1.34 -5.69 5.80
C TRP A 55 -0.45 -5.42 4.58
N LEU A 56 0.85 -5.65 4.71
CA LEU A 56 1.80 -5.55 3.59
C LEU A 56 1.53 -6.63 2.53
N LEU A 57 1.15 -7.84 2.94
CA LEU A 57 0.77 -8.92 2.01
C LEU A 57 -0.49 -8.55 1.21
N THR A 58 -1.49 -7.96 1.85
CA THR A 58 -2.67 -7.39 1.16
C THR A 58 -2.28 -6.27 0.21
N LEU A 59 -1.32 -5.43 0.58
CA LEU A 59 -0.81 -4.34 -0.27
C LEU A 59 -0.07 -4.88 -1.50
N TYR A 60 0.73 -5.93 -1.33
CA TYR A 60 1.40 -6.60 -2.44
C TYR A 60 0.41 -7.33 -3.37
N ALA A 61 -0.64 -7.92 -2.81
CA ALA A 61 -1.72 -8.51 -3.60
C ALA A 61 -2.46 -7.44 -4.43
N ALA A 62 -2.78 -6.29 -3.83
CA ALA A 62 -3.38 -5.15 -4.52
C ALA A 62 -2.44 -4.58 -5.61
N LEU A 63 -1.13 -4.51 -5.34
CA LEU A 63 -0.12 -4.07 -6.28
C LEU A 63 0.02 -5.04 -7.47
N GLY A 64 -0.01 -6.35 -7.20
CA GLY A 64 0.00 -7.39 -8.24
C GLY A 64 -1.24 -7.32 -9.13
N LEU A 65 -2.41 -7.09 -8.54
CA LEU A 65 -3.65 -6.88 -9.30
C LEU A 65 -3.59 -5.62 -10.17
N LEU A 66 -2.99 -4.54 -9.66
CA LEU A 66 -2.75 -3.32 -10.43
C LEU A 66 -1.82 -3.59 -11.62
N LEU A 67 -0.71 -4.30 -11.40
CA LEU A 67 0.24 -4.68 -12.45
C LEU A 67 -0.44 -5.49 -13.55
N VAL A 68 -1.27 -6.49 -13.19
CA VAL A 68 -2.04 -7.27 -14.16
C VAL A 68 -2.98 -6.37 -14.97
N GLY A 69 -3.68 -5.44 -14.29
CA GLY A 69 -4.55 -4.47 -14.96
C GLY A 69 -3.80 -3.54 -15.93
N VAL A 70 -2.59 -3.11 -15.57
CA VAL A 70 -1.72 -2.27 -16.43
C VAL A 70 -1.17 -3.06 -17.62
N ILE A 71 -0.80 -4.33 -17.42
CA ILE A 71 -0.31 -5.18 -18.52
C ILE A 71 -1.45 -5.44 -19.52
N LEU A 72 -2.65 -5.75 -19.03
CA LEU A 72 -3.85 -5.89 -19.85
C LEU A 72 -4.29 -4.58 -20.51
N ALA A 73 -3.86 -3.43 -19.97
CA ALA A 73 -4.07 -2.12 -20.57
C ALA A 73 -3.14 -1.80 -21.73
N ALA A 74 -1.94 -2.37 -21.68
CA ALA A 74 -0.84 -2.07 -22.59
C ALA A 74 -0.77 -3.05 -23.77
N VAL A 75 -1.51 -4.16 -23.71
CA VAL A 75 -1.78 -5.12 -24.79
C VAL A 75 -3.07 -4.74 -25.50
#